data_AF-C3PG72-F1
#
_entry.id   AF-C3PG72-F1
#
_cell.length_a   1.000
_cell.length_b   1.000
_cell.length_c   1.000
_cell.angle_alpha   90.00
_cell.angle_beta   90.00
_cell.angle_gamma   90.00
#
_symmetry.space_group_name_H-M   'P 1'
#
loop_
_entity.id
_entity.type
_entity.pdbx_description
1 polymer ?
#
loop_
_entity_poly.entity_id
_entity_poly.type
_entity_poly.pdbx_seq_one_letter_code
_entity_poly.pdbx_strand_id
1 'polypeptide(L)'
;MTQSSIQLPRSPLKFDAASAGSLAPKELKEHDQQPNPNVDRSGIREAINSVGRPIGHTNLGAIIFGFIFISMGVMSLFFTVFHVLFLFVLFPGADGTNGGIPIASIINGLAALVFIFVGVMLVRGRWGRRTRLRTAWANGWVEYRPALIGELVYKRRVDYNDNTDYYYTAPILILQPDGSLTKAMTAEFVAPNPNWLKLRGRLLADGPLVATVDFNHNNGWSVVGYRADSDNPRLELQHGLRKKNIEAALSFAEQNWVKN
;
A
#
# COMPACT_ATOMS: atom_id res chain seq x y z
N MET A 1 28.23 -11.57 -31.00
CA MET A 1 27.49 -10.30 -31.19
C MET A 1 26.63 -10.09 -29.96
N THR A 2 26.98 -9.13 -29.09
CA THR A 2 26.18 -8.76 -27.91
C THR A 2 25.01 -7.91 -28.38
N GLN A 3 23.84 -8.53 -28.61
CA GLN A 3 22.60 -7.80 -28.84
C GLN A 3 22.28 -7.01 -27.56
N SER A 4 22.25 -5.68 -27.68
CA SER A 4 21.78 -4.81 -26.59
C SER A 4 20.27 -5.02 -26.45
N SER A 5 19.85 -5.71 -25.40
CA SER A 5 18.43 -5.84 -25.05
C SER A 5 17.80 -4.46 -24.96
N ILE A 6 16.64 -4.26 -25.58
CA ILE A 6 15.86 -3.02 -25.43
C ILE A 6 15.58 -2.83 -23.94
N GLN A 7 16.13 -1.77 -23.36
CA GLN A 7 15.87 -1.41 -21.97
C GLN A 7 14.61 -0.55 -21.90
N LEU A 8 13.75 -0.87 -20.94
CA LEU A 8 12.55 -0.12 -20.60
C LEU A 8 12.95 1.01 -19.63
N PRO A 9 12.98 2.29 -20.04
CA PRO A 9 13.42 3.38 -19.17
C PRO A 9 12.56 3.44 -17.90
N ARG A 10 13.17 3.28 -16.73
CA ARG A 10 12.44 3.17 -15.46
C ARG A 10 11.73 4.48 -15.12
N SER A 11 10.50 4.38 -14.63
CA SER A 11 9.75 5.54 -14.17
C SER A 11 10.44 6.16 -12.96
N PRO A 12 10.69 7.49 -12.98
CA PRO A 12 11.19 8.19 -11.82
C PRO A 12 10.06 8.62 -10.86
N LEU A 13 8.81 8.23 -11.13
CA LEU A 13 7.67 8.42 -10.23
C LEU A 13 7.77 7.45 -9.04
N LYS A 14 7.37 7.93 -7.87
CA LYS A 14 7.31 7.12 -6.65
C LYS A 14 5.87 6.98 -6.23
N PHE A 15 5.38 5.76 -6.20
CA PHE A 15 4.04 5.42 -5.73
C PHE A 15 4.14 4.88 -4.31
N ASP A 16 3.25 5.33 -3.43
CA ASP A 16 3.18 4.78 -2.08
C ASP A 16 2.77 3.30 -2.15
N ALA A 17 3.54 2.44 -1.49
CA ALA A 17 3.25 1.02 -1.39
C ALA A 17 2.10 0.72 -0.39
N ALA A 18 1.65 1.71 0.39
CA ALA A 18 0.66 1.51 1.46
C ALA A 18 -0.81 1.44 0.99
N SER A 19 -1.14 1.87 -0.25
CA SER A 19 -2.52 2.06 -0.70
C SER A 19 -3.06 1.00 -1.68
N ALA A 20 -2.54 -0.23 -1.66
CA ALA A 20 -3.05 -1.35 -2.48
C ALA A 20 -4.36 -1.99 -1.94
N GLY A 21 -5.21 -1.22 -1.27
CA GLY A 21 -6.40 -1.73 -0.56
C GLY A 21 -7.50 -2.27 -1.48
N SER A 22 -7.64 -1.67 -2.65
CA SER A 22 -8.58 -2.05 -3.72
C SER A 22 -8.21 -3.34 -4.44
N LEU A 23 -6.93 -3.71 -4.46
CA LEU A 23 -6.47 -4.99 -5.03
C LEU A 23 -6.88 -6.20 -4.17
N ALA A 24 -7.12 -5.98 -2.88
CA ALA A 24 -7.56 -7.03 -1.94
C ALA A 24 -8.62 -6.48 -0.95
N PRO A 25 -9.83 -6.21 -1.45
CA PRO A 25 -10.93 -5.66 -0.68
C PRO A 25 -11.33 -6.62 0.44
N LYS A 26 -11.98 -6.11 1.50
CA LYS A 26 -12.35 -6.93 2.67
C LYS A 26 -13.43 -7.94 2.31
N GLU A 27 -14.30 -7.54 1.40
CA GLU A 27 -15.50 -8.20 0.92
C GLU A 27 -15.14 -9.52 0.19
N LEU A 28 -13.98 -9.56 -0.47
CA LEU A 28 -13.50 -10.73 -1.21
C LEU A 28 -12.55 -11.62 -0.40
N LYS A 29 -12.45 -11.44 0.93
CA LYS A 29 -11.49 -12.19 1.76
C LYS A 29 -11.65 -13.71 1.65
N GLU A 30 -12.88 -14.22 1.64
CA GLU A 30 -13.16 -15.66 1.59
C GLU A 30 -12.93 -16.21 0.18
N HIS A 31 -13.38 -15.47 -0.84
CA HIS A 31 -13.09 -15.76 -2.24
C HIS A 31 -11.58 -15.84 -2.51
N ASP A 32 -10.83 -14.84 -2.07
CA ASP A 32 -9.39 -14.73 -2.33
C ASP A 32 -8.56 -15.85 -1.68
N GLN A 33 -9.12 -16.64 -0.75
CA GLN A 33 -8.47 -17.81 -0.16
C GLN A 33 -8.43 -19.02 -1.09
N GLN A 34 -9.33 -19.08 -2.07
CA GLN A 34 -9.35 -20.14 -3.06
C GLN A 34 -8.33 -19.87 -4.16
N PRO A 35 -7.64 -20.87 -4.72
CA PRO A 35 -6.77 -20.67 -5.88
C PRO A 35 -7.58 -20.23 -7.11
N ASN A 36 -7.12 -19.19 -7.81
CA ASN A 36 -7.67 -18.80 -9.10
C ASN A 36 -7.34 -19.91 -10.14
N PRO A 37 -8.32 -20.47 -10.86
CA PRO A 37 -8.03 -21.47 -11.91
C PRO A 37 -7.28 -20.87 -13.12
N ASN A 38 -7.42 -19.56 -13.34
CA ASN A 38 -6.93 -18.85 -14.53
C ASN A 38 -5.67 -18.00 -14.23
N VAL A 39 -4.77 -18.50 -13.38
CA VAL A 39 -3.52 -17.76 -13.07
C VAL A 39 -2.67 -17.57 -14.33
N ASP A 40 -2.16 -16.35 -14.50
CA ASP A 40 -1.14 -16.04 -15.51
C ASP A 40 0.07 -16.99 -15.43
N ARG A 41 0.43 -17.59 -16.58
CA ARG A 41 1.54 -18.54 -16.74
C ARG A 41 2.72 -17.96 -17.52
N SER A 42 2.76 -16.63 -17.68
CA SER A 42 3.78 -15.94 -18.47
C SER A 42 5.19 -15.94 -17.86
N GLY A 43 5.37 -16.39 -16.61
CA GLY A 43 6.66 -16.39 -15.90
C GLY A 43 6.93 -15.12 -15.08
N ILE A 44 6.15 -14.03 -15.26
CA ILE A 44 6.39 -12.76 -14.55
C ILE A 44 6.20 -12.90 -13.05
N ARG A 45 5.31 -13.80 -12.64
CA ARG A 45 4.97 -14.05 -11.25
C ARG A 45 6.14 -14.70 -10.51
N GLU A 46 6.79 -15.66 -11.16
CA GLU A 46 8.00 -16.32 -10.70
C GLU A 46 9.15 -15.31 -10.60
N ALA A 47 9.30 -14.46 -11.61
CA ALA A 47 10.30 -13.38 -11.59
C ALA A 47 10.08 -12.42 -10.41
N ILE A 48 8.85 -11.96 -10.19
CA ILE A 48 8.49 -11.11 -9.05
C ILE A 48 8.77 -11.81 -7.71
N ASN A 49 8.47 -13.10 -7.59
CA ASN A 49 8.68 -13.87 -6.36
C ASN A 49 10.16 -14.22 -6.10
N SER A 50 10.99 -14.31 -7.14
CA SER A 50 12.40 -14.71 -7.06
C SER A 50 13.25 -13.79 -6.15
N VAL A 51 12.92 -12.50 -6.13
CA VAL A 51 13.61 -11.49 -5.31
C VAL A 51 13.01 -11.36 -3.90
N GLY A 52 12.18 -12.33 -3.49
CA GLY A 52 11.54 -12.42 -2.19
C GLY A 52 10.13 -11.82 -2.16
N ARG A 53 9.49 -11.89 -0.98
CA ARG A 53 8.07 -11.59 -0.80
C ARG A 53 7.68 -10.23 -1.42
N PRO A 54 6.84 -10.21 -2.47
CA PRO A 54 6.60 -9.01 -3.26
C PRO A 54 5.83 -7.94 -2.50
N ILE A 55 4.98 -8.38 -1.58
CA ILE A 55 4.01 -7.53 -0.93
C ILE A 55 4.34 -7.36 0.55
N GLY A 56 4.36 -6.08 0.95
CA GLY A 56 4.29 -5.70 2.35
C GLY A 56 5.48 -4.92 2.83
N HIS A 57 5.60 -3.68 2.35
CA HIS A 57 5.98 -2.62 3.26
C HIS A 57 4.83 -2.35 4.22
N THR A 58 5.16 -2.32 5.50
CA THR A 58 4.34 -1.71 6.52
C THR A 58 4.79 -0.26 6.61
N ASN A 59 3.85 0.69 6.67
CA ASN A 59 4.20 2.03 7.14
C ASN A 59 4.64 1.85 8.61
N LEU A 60 5.97 1.84 8.78
CA LEU A 60 6.69 1.52 10.01
C LEU A 60 6.24 2.48 11.11
N GLY A 61 5.97 3.74 10.74
CA GLY A 61 5.39 4.77 11.60
C GLY A 61 4.15 4.32 12.34
N ALA A 62 3.11 3.80 11.67
CA ALA A 62 1.90 3.41 12.43
C ALA A 62 1.94 2.02 13.08
N ILE A 63 2.92 1.17 12.75
CA ILE A 63 3.23 0.02 13.61
C ILE A 63 3.89 0.53 14.90
N ILE A 64 4.85 1.45 14.78
CA ILE A 64 5.47 2.14 15.92
C ILE A 64 4.37 2.83 16.74
N PHE A 65 3.48 3.64 16.14
CA PHE A 65 2.38 4.26 16.86
C PHE A 65 1.49 3.22 17.54
N GLY A 66 1.12 2.14 16.86
CA GLY A 66 0.36 1.05 17.49
C GLY A 66 1.06 0.47 18.73
N PHE A 67 2.37 0.23 18.65
CA PHE A 67 3.17 -0.22 19.80
C PHE A 67 3.31 0.84 20.89
N ILE A 68 3.43 2.12 20.54
CA ILE A 68 3.44 3.23 21.51
C ILE A 68 2.13 3.24 22.30
N PHE A 69 0.98 3.19 21.62
CA PHE A 69 -0.33 3.14 22.28
C PHE A 69 -0.47 1.91 23.19
N ILE A 70 -0.02 0.73 22.75
CA ILE A 70 0.00 -0.48 23.59
C ILE A 70 0.89 -0.25 24.82
N SER A 71 2.10 0.29 24.64
CA SER A 71 3.03 0.53 25.75
C SER A 71 2.51 1.56 26.76
N MET A 72 1.85 2.63 26.30
CA MET A 72 1.21 3.62 27.16
C MET A 72 0.10 2.98 28.00
N GLY A 73 -0.72 2.12 27.39
CA GLY A 73 -1.76 1.40 28.09
C GLY A 73 -1.19 0.40 29.11
N VAL A 74 -0.16 -0.37 28.76
CA VAL A 74 0.51 -1.29 29.70
C VAL A 74 1.14 -0.54 30.87
N MET A 75 1.81 0.57 30.61
CA MET A 75 2.41 1.41 31.66
C MET A 75 1.34 2.03 32.57
N SER A 76 0.24 2.51 31.99
CA SER A 76 -0.89 3.02 32.74
C SER A 76 -1.51 1.93 33.65
N LEU A 77 -1.64 0.69 33.15
CA LEU A 77 -2.10 -0.45 33.95
C LEU A 77 -1.14 -0.74 35.13
N PHE A 78 0.17 -0.68 34.89
CA PHE A 78 1.19 -0.85 35.91
C PHE A 78 1.07 0.23 37.01
N PHE A 79 0.93 1.50 36.63
CA PHE A 79 0.70 2.59 37.57
C PHE A 79 -0.61 2.43 38.34
N THR A 80 -1.68 1.94 37.71
CA THR A 80 -2.92 1.62 38.40
C THR A 80 -2.70 0.58 39.50
N VAL A 81 -2.02 -0.53 39.21
CA VAL A 81 -1.76 -1.59 40.20
C VAL A 81 -0.90 -1.05 41.35
N PHE A 82 0.18 -0.32 41.05
CA PHE A 82 1.04 0.29 42.06
C PHE A 82 0.30 1.31 42.92
N HIS A 83 -0.54 2.16 42.32
CA HIS A 83 -1.31 3.16 43.03
C HIS A 83 -2.37 2.53 43.95
N VAL A 84 -3.05 1.46 43.52
CA VAL A 84 -3.95 0.68 44.39
C VAL A 84 -3.17 0.08 45.56
N LEU A 85 -2.05 -0.59 45.29
CA LEU A 85 -1.25 -1.25 46.33
C LEU A 85 -0.69 -0.24 47.34
N PHE A 86 -0.16 0.88 46.86
CA PHE A 86 0.38 1.96 47.69
C PHE A 86 -0.67 2.53 48.63
N LEU A 87 -1.85 2.90 48.10
CA LEU A 87 -2.92 3.48 48.92
C LEU A 87 -3.55 2.46 49.87
N PHE A 88 -3.69 1.20 49.43
CA PHE A 88 -4.22 0.14 50.28
C PHE A 88 -3.30 -0.18 51.46
N VAL A 89 -1.98 -0.20 51.25
CA VAL A 89 -0.98 -0.53 52.30
C VAL A 89 -0.72 0.64 53.23
N LEU A 90 -0.58 1.87 52.70
CA LEU A 90 -0.12 3.02 53.49
C LEU A 90 -1.27 3.88 54.03
N PHE A 91 -2.45 3.82 53.42
CA PHE A 91 -3.59 4.67 53.76
C PHE A 91 -4.89 3.84 53.82
N PRO A 92 -4.96 2.83 54.71
CA PRO A 92 -6.16 2.02 54.85
C PRO A 92 -7.36 2.89 55.25
N GLY A 93 -8.44 2.82 54.47
CA GLY A 93 -9.67 3.60 54.72
C GLY A 93 -9.65 5.04 54.20
N ALA A 94 -8.72 5.39 53.30
CA ALA A 94 -8.71 6.71 52.67
C ALA A 94 -10.04 7.05 51.96
N ASP A 95 -10.47 8.31 52.12
CA ASP A 95 -11.61 8.88 51.41
C ASP A 95 -11.39 8.86 49.89
N GLY A 96 -12.48 8.79 49.12
CA GLY A 96 -12.40 8.70 47.65
C GLY A 96 -12.09 7.30 47.12
N THR A 97 -12.36 6.27 47.92
CA THR A 97 -12.31 4.85 47.52
C THR A 97 -13.72 4.30 47.30
N ASN A 98 -13.87 3.36 46.37
CA ASN A 98 -15.08 2.57 46.16
C ASN A 98 -14.75 1.10 46.43
N GLY A 99 -15.32 0.52 47.49
CA GLY A 99 -14.99 -0.85 47.91
C GLY A 99 -13.51 -1.07 48.24
N GLY A 100 -12.81 -0.05 48.75
CA GLY A 100 -11.38 -0.09 49.07
C GLY A 100 -10.44 0.18 47.88
N ILE A 101 -10.98 0.43 46.68
CA ILE A 101 -10.19 0.77 45.49
C ILE A 101 -10.27 2.29 45.24
N PRO A 102 -9.15 3.01 45.13
CA PRO A 102 -9.15 4.44 44.81
C PRO A 102 -9.84 4.72 43.48
N ILE A 103 -10.77 5.69 43.45
CA ILE A 103 -11.52 6.04 42.22
C ILE A 103 -10.57 6.45 41.08
N ALA A 104 -9.49 7.18 41.39
CA ALA A 104 -8.45 7.54 40.43
C ALA A 104 -7.77 6.30 39.78
N SER A 105 -7.59 5.21 40.54
CA SER A 105 -7.06 3.95 40.01
C SER A 105 -8.02 3.31 39.00
N ILE A 106 -9.33 3.38 39.26
CA ILE A 106 -10.36 2.87 38.34
C ILE A 106 -10.32 3.66 37.03
N ILE A 107 -10.25 5.00 37.10
CA ILE A 107 -10.15 5.87 35.92
C ILE A 107 -8.90 5.55 35.11
N ASN A 108 -7.73 5.44 35.76
CA ASN A 108 -6.48 5.08 35.09
C ASN A 108 -6.55 3.68 34.45
N GLY A 109 -7.15 2.71 35.13
CA GLY A 109 -7.34 1.36 34.59
C GLY A 109 -8.23 1.34 33.34
N LEU A 110 -9.32 2.13 33.34
CA LEU A 110 -10.19 2.28 32.16
C LEU A 110 -9.45 2.97 31.01
N ALA A 111 -8.70 4.03 31.28
CA ALA A 111 -7.89 4.71 30.26
C ALA A 111 -6.83 3.77 29.67
N ALA A 112 -6.18 2.95 30.49
CA ALA A 112 -5.22 1.93 30.06
C ALA A 112 -5.84 0.96 29.04
N LEU A 113 -7.05 0.46 29.33
CA LEU A 113 -7.77 -0.44 28.42
C LEU A 113 -8.08 0.22 27.07
N VAL A 114 -8.45 1.51 27.06
CA VAL A 114 -8.68 2.27 25.81
C VAL A 114 -7.41 2.36 24.98
N PHE A 115 -6.27 2.71 25.60
CA PHE A 115 -4.98 2.78 24.90
C PHE A 115 -4.55 1.44 24.31
N ILE A 116 -4.68 0.35 25.07
CA ILE A 116 -4.39 -1.02 24.58
C ILE A 116 -5.32 -1.36 23.42
N PHE A 117 -6.62 -1.14 23.57
CA PHE A 117 -7.61 -1.46 22.55
C PHE A 117 -7.34 -0.74 21.23
N VAL A 118 -7.12 0.58 21.28
CA VAL A 118 -6.79 1.40 20.10
C VAL A 118 -5.50 0.92 19.46
N GLY A 119 -4.44 0.70 20.25
CA GLY A 119 -3.16 0.19 19.73
C GLY A 119 -3.30 -1.18 19.04
N VAL A 120 -4.06 -2.10 19.64
CA VAL A 120 -4.34 -3.42 19.06
C VAL A 120 -5.15 -3.30 17.76
N MET A 121 -6.17 -2.43 17.71
CA MET A 121 -6.95 -2.21 16.49
C MET A 121 -6.10 -1.69 15.33
N LEU A 122 -5.20 -0.73 15.60
CA LEU A 122 -4.28 -0.17 14.61
C LEU A 122 -3.36 -1.24 14.03
N VAL A 123 -2.78 -2.08 14.89
CA VAL A 123 -1.89 -3.18 14.47
C VAL A 123 -2.67 -4.24 13.68
N ARG A 124 -3.82 -4.70 14.19
CA ARG A 124 -4.65 -5.74 13.53
C ARG A 124 -5.18 -5.29 12.17
N GLY A 125 -5.66 -4.05 12.05
CA GLY A 125 -6.23 -3.54 10.80
C GLY A 125 -5.23 -3.56 9.65
N ARG A 126 -3.99 -3.15 9.91
CA ARG A 126 -2.90 -3.15 8.91
C ARG A 126 -2.41 -4.55 8.60
N TRP A 127 -2.27 -5.39 9.61
CA TRP A 127 -1.88 -6.78 9.39
C TRP A 127 -2.91 -7.50 8.53
N GLY A 128 -4.21 -7.32 8.82
CA GLY A 128 -5.29 -7.88 8.03
C GLY A 128 -5.26 -7.44 6.55
N ARG A 129 -5.04 -6.16 6.26
CA ARG A 129 -4.93 -5.66 4.88
C ARG A 129 -3.77 -6.30 4.12
N ARG A 130 -2.60 -6.38 4.77
CA ARG A 130 -1.40 -7.00 4.19
C ARG A 130 -1.59 -8.48 3.94
N THR A 131 -2.19 -9.19 4.88
CA THR A 131 -2.47 -10.63 4.76
C THR A 131 -3.42 -10.87 3.60
N ARG A 132 -4.52 -10.10 3.49
CA ARG A 132 -5.45 -10.22 2.35
C ARG A 132 -4.75 -10.05 1.01
N LEU A 133 -3.97 -8.97 0.85
CA LEU A 133 -3.27 -8.73 -0.41
C LEU A 133 -2.23 -9.82 -0.73
N ARG A 134 -1.58 -10.37 0.29
CA ARG A 134 -0.68 -11.52 0.12
C ARG A 134 -1.41 -12.79 -0.28
N THR A 135 -2.57 -13.05 0.32
CA THR A 135 -3.40 -14.21 -0.01
C THR A 135 -3.95 -14.07 -1.43
N ALA A 136 -4.53 -12.93 -1.78
CA ALA A 136 -5.01 -12.61 -3.12
C ALA A 136 -3.88 -12.72 -4.17
N TRP A 137 -2.70 -12.18 -3.86
CA TRP A 137 -1.52 -12.41 -4.68
C TRP A 137 -1.23 -13.89 -4.76
N ALA A 138 -0.93 -14.59 -3.66
CA ALA A 138 -0.49 -15.99 -3.62
C ALA A 138 -1.40 -16.93 -4.41
N ASN A 139 -2.70 -16.70 -4.33
CA ASN A 139 -3.73 -17.49 -5.00
C ASN A 139 -4.04 -17.04 -6.44
N GLY A 140 -3.36 -16.01 -6.97
CA GLY A 140 -3.45 -15.61 -8.37
C GLY A 140 -4.62 -14.68 -8.70
N TRP A 141 -5.24 -14.04 -7.71
CA TRP A 141 -6.32 -13.05 -7.91
C TRP A 141 -5.80 -11.64 -8.22
N VAL A 142 -4.54 -11.36 -7.91
CA VAL A 142 -3.87 -10.11 -8.26
C VAL A 142 -2.79 -10.41 -9.28
N GLU A 143 -2.81 -9.63 -10.35
CA GLU A 143 -1.80 -9.65 -11.40
C GLU A 143 -1.02 -8.34 -11.42
N TYR A 144 0.22 -8.43 -11.87
CA TYR A 144 1.13 -7.31 -12.02
C TYR A 144 1.69 -7.33 -13.43
N ARG A 145 1.59 -6.22 -14.15
CA ARG A 145 2.10 -6.09 -15.52
C ARG A 145 3.01 -4.87 -15.65
N PRO A 146 4.09 -4.94 -16.44
CA PRO A 146 4.85 -3.77 -16.86
C PRO A 146 3.94 -2.82 -17.62
N ALA A 147 4.05 -1.52 -17.32
CA ALA A 147 3.27 -0.50 -18.00
C ALA A 147 4.09 0.77 -18.20
N LEU A 148 4.00 1.34 -19.39
CA LEU A 148 4.50 2.68 -19.70
C LEU A 148 3.50 3.70 -19.19
N ILE A 149 3.95 4.62 -18.34
CA ILE A 149 3.08 5.64 -17.74
C ILE A 149 3.10 6.86 -18.63
N GLY A 150 1.95 7.28 -19.15
CA GLY A 150 1.81 8.50 -19.94
C GLY A 150 1.86 9.78 -19.11
N GLU A 151 1.27 10.82 -19.68
CA GLU A 151 1.14 12.11 -19.03
C GLU A 151 0.18 12.07 -17.85
N LEU A 152 0.56 12.72 -16.76
CA LEU A 152 -0.26 12.74 -15.55
C LEU A 152 -1.41 13.76 -15.70
N VAL A 153 -2.63 13.31 -15.47
CA VAL A 153 -3.83 14.16 -15.46
C VAL A 153 -4.16 14.50 -14.02
N TYR A 154 -3.99 15.76 -13.64
CA TYR A 154 -4.40 16.25 -12.33
C TYR A 154 -5.94 16.25 -12.22
N LYS A 155 -6.47 15.68 -11.14
CA LYS A 155 -7.92 15.56 -10.90
C LYS A 155 -8.39 16.51 -9.83
N ARG A 156 -7.78 16.43 -8.64
CA ARG A 156 -8.23 17.15 -7.45
C ARG A 156 -7.14 17.22 -6.40
N ARG A 157 -7.30 18.19 -5.51
CA ARG A 157 -6.53 18.35 -4.28
C ARG A 157 -7.46 18.09 -3.10
N VAL A 158 -6.96 17.38 -2.09
CA VAL A 158 -7.63 17.22 -0.82
C VAL A 158 -6.69 17.70 0.27
N ASP A 159 -7.15 18.69 1.03
CA ASP A 159 -6.45 19.19 2.19
C ASP A 159 -6.95 18.45 3.44
N TYR A 160 -6.03 17.80 4.14
CA TYR A 160 -6.20 17.30 5.49
C TYR A 160 -5.49 18.26 6.45
N ASN A 161 -5.86 18.22 7.73
CA ASN A 161 -5.31 19.13 8.75
C ASN A 161 -3.77 19.19 8.75
N ASP A 162 -3.10 18.07 8.43
CA ASP A 162 -1.63 17.96 8.49
C ASP A 162 -0.97 17.60 7.14
N ASN A 163 -1.75 17.39 6.06
CA ASN A 163 -1.21 16.97 4.78
C ASN A 163 -2.12 17.32 3.60
N THR A 164 -1.53 17.55 2.42
CA THR A 164 -2.27 17.79 1.19
C THR A 164 -1.98 16.67 0.19
N ASP A 165 -3.03 15.95 -0.21
CA ASP A 165 -2.94 14.92 -1.23
C ASP A 165 -3.40 15.45 -2.60
N TYR A 166 -2.59 15.22 -3.62
CA TYR A 166 -2.90 15.55 -5.01
C TYR A 166 -3.20 14.27 -5.78
N TYR A 167 -4.41 14.19 -6.34
CA TYR A 167 -4.92 13.02 -7.03
C TYR A 167 -4.75 13.16 -8.55
N TYR A 168 -4.31 12.08 -9.17
CA TYR A 168 -4.04 11.99 -10.60
C TYR A 168 -4.60 10.71 -11.19
N THR A 169 -4.75 10.73 -12.50
CA THR A 169 -4.92 9.55 -13.35
C THR A 169 -3.91 9.62 -14.51
N ALA A 170 -3.57 8.51 -15.14
CA ALA A 170 -2.70 8.53 -16.32
C ALA A 170 -3.15 7.49 -17.34
N PRO A 171 -3.10 7.80 -18.65
CA PRO A 171 -3.16 6.77 -19.67
C PRO A 171 -1.89 5.92 -19.59
N ILE A 172 -2.01 4.62 -19.81
CA ILE A 172 -0.89 3.68 -19.74
C ILE A 172 -0.89 2.72 -20.94
N LEU A 173 0.29 2.24 -21.31
CA LEU A 173 0.45 1.11 -22.23
C LEU A 173 0.96 -0.09 -21.43
N ILE A 174 0.12 -1.10 -21.29
CA ILE A 174 0.44 -2.34 -20.58
C ILE A 174 1.13 -3.28 -21.56
N LEU A 175 2.31 -3.78 -21.19
CA LEU A 175 3.05 -4.76 -21.97
C LEU A 175 2.54 -6.16 -21.67
N GLN A 176 2.05 -6.82 -22.72
CA GLN A 176 1.55 -8.19 -22.69
C GLN A 176 2.69 -9.20 -22.93
N PRO A 177 2.51 -10.47 -22.53
CA PRO A 177 3.53 -11.51 -22.71
C PRO A 177 3.94 -11.76 -24.18
N ASP A 178 3.04 -11.48 -25.12
CA ASP A 178 3.28 -11.62 -26.56
C ASP A 178 4.02 -10.40 -27.17
N GLY A 179 4.38 -9.42 -26.33
CA GLY A 179 5.03 -8.17 -26.71
C GLY A 179 4.06 -7.08 -27.19
N SER A 180 2.75 -7.34 -27.24
CA SER A 180 1.76 -6.32 -27.60
C SER A 180 1.56 -5.29 -26.48
N LEU A 181 1.08 -4.10 -26.86
CA LEU A 181 0.81 -3.01 -25.94
C LEU A 181 -0.69 -2.73 -25.89
N THR A 182 -1.29 -2.91 -24.72
CA THR A 182 -2.71 -2.60 -24.48
C THR A 182 -2.84 -1.21 -23.84
N LYS A 183 -3.57 -0.31 -24.51
CA LYS A 183 -3.87 1.01 -23.95
C LYS A 183 -4.97 0.92 -22.91
N ALA A 184 -4.76 1.55 -21.76
CA ALA A 184 -5.74 1.64 -20.69
C ALA A 184 -5.59 2.94 -19.88
N MET A 185 -6.44 3.11 -18.87
CA MET A 185 -6.40 4.26 -17.95
C MET A 185 -6.24 3.76 -16.52
N THR A 186 -5.40 4.43 -15.73
CA THR A 186 -5.22 4.07 -14.32
C THR A 186 -6.43 4.46 -13.49
N ALA A 187 -6.58 3.80 -12.34
CA ALA A 187 -7.29 4.32 -11.19
C ALA A 187 -6.73 5.69 -10.76
N GLU A 188 -7.48 6.40 -9.92
CA GLU A 188 -6.93 7.57 -9.22
C GLU A 188 -5.80 7.13 -8.28
N PHE A 189 -4.68 7.83 -8.33
CA PHE A 189 -3.56 7.64 -7.42
C PHE A 189 -3.04 8.99 -6.90
N VAL A 190 -2.37 8.94 -5.75
CA VAL A 190 -1.74 10.11 -5.15
C VAL A 190 -0.30 10.23 -5.63
N ALA A 191 0.09 11.44 -6.00
CA ALA A 191 1.46 11.80 -6.35
C ALA A 191 1.80 13.19 -5.77
N PRO A 192 3.09 13.62 -5.79
CA PRO A 192 3.49 14.94 -5.32
C PRO A 192 2.74 16.10 -6.01
N ASN A 193 2.89 17.29 -5.44
CA ASN A 193 2.34 18.54 -5.98
C ASN A 193 2.66 18.72 -7.49
N PRO A 194 1.70 19.17 -8.31
CA PRO A 194 1.89 19.38 -9.75
C PRO A 194 3.12 20.23 -10.11
N ASN A 195 3.37 21.31 -9.38
CA ASN A 195 4.50 22.20 -9.61
C ASN A 195 5.83 21.50 -9.37
N TRP A 196 5.89 20.67 -8.32
CA TRP A 196 7.09 19.89 -8.02
C TRP A 196 7.37 18.83 -9.09
N LEU A 197 6.31 18.20 -9.61
CA LEU A 197 6.42 17.24 -10.71
C LEU A 197 6.92 17.93 -12.00
N LYS A 198 6.35 19.09 -12.36
CA LYS A 198 6.80 19.89 -13.50
C LYS A 198 8.26 20.32 -13.37
N LEU A 199 8.67 20.82 -12.20
CA LEU A 199 10.06 21.19 -11.91
C LEU A 199 11.04 20.02 -12.04
N ARG A 200 10.58 18.78 -11.83
CA ARG A 200 11.39 17.57 -12.00
C ARG A 200 11.34 17.01 -13.42
N GLY A 201 10.71 17.69 -14.36
CA GLY A 201 10.56 17.26 -15.75
C GLY A 201 9.60 16.08 -15.91
N ARG A 202 8.58 15.95 -15.04
CA ARG A 202 7.49 14.99 -15.25
C ARG A 202 6.48 15.58 -16.22
N LEU A 203 5.96 14.74 -17.09
CA LEU A 203 4.96 15.13 -18.06
C LEU A 203 3.58 15.12 -17.41
N LEU A 204 2.95 16.29 -17.41
CA LEU A 204 1.59 16.52 -16.92
C LEU A 204 0.76 17.04 -18.10
N ALA A 205 -0.41 16.46 -18.28
CA ALA A 205 -1.37 16.93 -19.27
C ALA A 205 -2.21 18.08 -18.69
N ASP A 206 -2.60 19.03 -19.53
CA ASP A 206 -3.48 20.14 -19.14
C ASP A 206 -4.94 19.68 -18.92
N GLY A 207 -5.28 18.47 -19.35
CA GLY A 207 -6.57 17.86 -19.09
C GLY A 207 -6.68 16.42 -19.61
N PRO A 208 -7.75 15.69 -19.25
CA PRO A 208 -7.92 14.29 -19.62
C PRO A 208 -8.06 14.05 -21.13
N LEU A 209 -8.58 15.03 -21.88
CA LEU A 209 -8.82 14.90 -23.33
C LEU A 209 -7.54 14.99 -24.16
N VAL A 210 -6.51 15.66 -23.64
CA VAL A 210 -5.22 15.84 -24.33
C VAL A 210 -4.14 14.90 -23.80
N ALA A 211 -4.43 14.16 -22.73
CA ALA A 211 -3.46 13.28 -22.11
C ALA A 211 -3.12 12.10 -23.02
N THR A 212 -1.82 11.93 -23.27
CA THR A 212 -1.32 10.87 -24.16
C THR A 212 -0.35 9.93 -23.45
N VAL A 213 -0.14 8.78 -24.08
CA VAL A 213 0.92 7.85 -23.73
C VAL A 213 1.51 7.32 -25.02
N ASP A 214 2.80 7.60 -25.22
CA ASP A 214 3.60 7.05 -26.30
C ASP A 214 5.08 6.98 -25.87
N PHE A 215 5.95 6.46 -26.72
CA PHE A 215 7.37 6.30 -26.40
C PHE A 215 8.15 7.61 -26.24
N ASN A 216 7.60 8.74 -26.70
CA ASN A 216 8.16 10.08 -26.55
C ASN A 216 7.51 10.85 -25.39
N HIS A 217 6.20 10.67 -25.17
CA HIS A 217 5.40 11.31 -24.14
C HIS A 217 5.05 10.31 -23.04
N ASN A 218 6.02 10.07 -22.16
CA ASN A 218 5.84 9.21 -21.00
C ASN A 218 6.68 9.66 -19.79
N ASN A 219 6.27 9.16 -18.62
CA ASN A 219 6.99 9.24 -17.37
C ASN A 219 7.72 7.91 -17.06
N GLY A 220 8.09 7.14 -18.08
CA GLY A 220 8.81 5.87 -17.97
C GLY A 220 7.97 4.66 -17.55
N TRP A 221 8.63 3.51 -17.49
CA TRP A 221 8.07 2.19 -17.19
C TRP A 221 8.01 1.89 -15.70
N SER A 222 6.88 1.38 -15.26
CA SER A 222 6.67 0.84 -13.92
C SER A 222 5.84 -0.44 -14.02
N VAL A 223 5.31 -0.91 -12.91
CA VAL A 223 4.32 -1.97 -12.86
C VAL A 223 2.96 -1.38 -12.52
N VAL A 224 1.91 -1.97 -13.07
CA VAL A 224 0.53 -1.76 -12.67
C VAL A 224 -0.02 -3.04 -12.07
N GLY A 225 -0.79 -2.93 -10.99
CA GLY A 225 -1.51 -4.05 -10.39
C GLY A 225 -2.99 -4.01 -10.74
N TYR A 226 -3.61 -5.16 -10.94
CA TYR A 226 -5.06 -5.26 -11.07
C TYR A 226 -5.56 -6.61 -10.57
N ARG A 227 -6.89 -6.71 -10.44
CA ARG A 227 -7.53 -7.98 -10.09
C ARG A 227 -7.90 -8.77 -11.34
N ALA A 228 -7.61 -10.07 -11.33
CA ALA A 228 -7.83 -10.98 -12.44
C ALA A 228 -9.30 -11.42 -12.61
N ASP A 229 -10.13 -11.21 -11.59
CA ASP A 229 -11.55 -11.60 -11.57
C ASP A 229 -12.51 -10.52 -12.10
N SER A 230 -11.97 -9.42 -12.62
CA SER A 230 -12.77 -8.27 -13.08
C SER A 230 -12.69 -8.12 -14.60
N ASP A 231 -13.85 -8.08 -15.27
CA ASP A 231 -13.95 -7.87 -16.72
C ASP A 231 -13.40 -6.50 -17.16
N ASN A 232 -13.54 -5.48 -16.31
CA ASN A 232 -12.95 -4.16 -16.51
C ASN A 232 -12.08 -3.79 -15.31
N PRO A 233 -10.85 -4.34 -15.26
CA PRO A 233 -10.04 -4.28 -14.06
C PRO A 233 -9.62 -2.86 -13.73
N ARG A 234 -9.70 -2.52 -12.44
CA ARG A 234 -9.18 -1.24 -11.93
C ARG A 234 -7.65 -1.30 -11.83
N LEU A 235 -6.98 -0.49 -12.63
CA LEU A 235 -5.52 -0.49 -12.81
C LEU A 235 -4.82 0.42 -11.79
N GLU A 236 -4.10 -0.18 -10.85
CA GLU A 236 -3.53 0.49 -9.68
C GLU A 236 -2.02 0.68 -9.83
N LEU A 237 -1.54 1.93 -9.77
CA LEU A 237 -0.10 2.22 -9.66
C LEU A 237 0.41 2.16 -8.21
N GLN A 238 -0.49 2.26 -7.23
CA GLN A 238 -0.16 2.15 -5.81
C GLN A 238 -0.40 0.73 -5.30
N HIS A 239 0.38 -0.20 -5.83
CA HIS A 239 0.00 -1.61 -5.86
C HIS A 239 0.79 -2.50 -4.86
N GLY A 240 1.61 -1.88 -4.00
CA GLY A 240 2.21 -2.52 -2.84
C GLY A 240 3.45 -3.38 -3.08
N LEU A 241 3.97 -3.41 -4.32
CA LEU A 241 5.24 -4.06 -4.62
C LEU A 241 6.43 -3.25 -4.09
N ARG A 242 7.52 -3.92 -3.78
CA ARG A 242 8.80 -3.27 -3.45
C ARG A 242 9.54 -2.88 -4.73
N LYS A 243 10.46 -1.91 -4.61
CA LYS A 243 11.33 -1.49 -5.72
C LYS A 243 12.03 -2.66 -6.41
N LYS A 244 12.57 -3.62 -5.64
CA LYS A 244 13.22 -4.82 -6.18
C LYS A 244 12.27 -5.73 -6.98
N ASN A 245 11.00 -5.81 -6.58
CA ASN A 245 9.99 -6.62 -7.25
C ASN A 245 9.53 -5.95 -8.55
N ILE A 246 9.40 -4.61 -8.54
CA ILE A 246 9.17 -3.82 -9.75
C ILE A 246 10.33 -4.04 -10.73
N GLU A 247 11.57 -3.94 -10.26
CA GLU A 247 12.75 -4.16 -11.10
C GLU A 247 12.77 -5.58 -11.69
N ALA A 248 12.52 -6.60 -10.87
CA ALA A 248 12.47 -7.98 -11.34
C ALA A 248 11.40 -8.20 -12.43
N ALA A 249 10.22 -7.58 -12.29
CA ALA A 249 9.17 -7.64 -13.31
C ALA A 249 9.59 -6.97 -14.63
N LEU A 250 10.21 -5.79 -14.53
CA LEU A 250 10.64 -5.03 -15.71
C LEU A 250 11.81 -5.72 -16.43
N SER A 251 12.83 -6.17 -15.69
CA SER A 251 13.96 -6.93 -16.25
C SER A 251 13.52 -8.25 -16.88
N PHE A 252 12.54 -8.93 -16.28
CA PHE A 252 11.96 -10.12 -16.90
C PHE A 252 11.30 -9.80 -18.23
N ALA A 253 10.50 -8.73 -18.29
CA ALA A 253 9.82 -8.32 -19.51
C ALA A 253 10.79 -7.87 -20.62
N GLU A 254 11.85 -7.14 -20.27
CA GLU A 254 12.94 -6.77 -21.19
C GLU A 254 13.57 -7.98 -21.87
N GLN A 255 13.74 -9.07 -21.14
CA GLN A 255 14.40 -10.28 -21.63
C GLN A 255 13.46 -11.19 -22.42
N ASN A 256 12.17 -11.23 -22.06
CA ASN A 256 11.26 -12.28 -22.52
C ASN A 256 10.11 -11.77 -23.40
N TRP A 257 9.68 -10.51 -23.26
CA TRP A 257 8.46 -9.99 -23.90
C TRP A 257 8.75 -8.89 -24.91
N VAL A 258 9.80 -8.11 -24.69
CA VAL A 258 10.24 -7.12 -25.68
C VAL A 258 10.91 -7.88 -26.82
N LYS A 259 10.24 -7.95 -27.97
CA LYS A 259 10.80 -8.56 -29.17
C LYS A 259 11.95 -7.69 -29.69
N ASN A 260 13.07 -8.34 -30.01
CA ASN A 260 14.14 -7.73 -30.82
C ASN A 260 13.70 -7.61 -32.27
#